data_AF-T0LJ16-F1
#
_entry.id   AF-T0LJ16-F1
#
_cell.length_a   1.000
_cell.length_b   1.000
_cell.length_c   1.000
_cell.angle_alpha   90.00
_cell.angle_beta   90.00
_cell.angle_gamma   90.00
#
_symmetry.space_group_name_H-M   'P 1'
#
loop_
_entity.id
_entity.type
_entity.pdbx_description
1 polymer ?
#
loop_
_entity_poly.entity_id
_entity_poly.type
_entity_poly.pdbx_seq_one_letter_code
_entity_poly.pdbx_strand_id
1 'polypeptide(L)'
;MTVGTFLFIASLIVMVSGWLIRNYYGSSNLATVIWANFFLYGLLAFVISVILVFVGTILGARSGKLQERAGNIWNNRPGKR
;
A
#
# COMPACT_ATOMS: atom_id res chain seq x y z
N MET A 1 -3.79 -11.29 1.05
CA MET A 1 -3.44 -9.86 0.99
C MET A 1 -4.46 -9.08 1.80
N THR A 2 -4.06 -8.11 2.62
CA THR A 2 -5.02 -7.23 3.30
C THR A 2 -5.59 -6.21 2.31
N VAL A 3 -6.80 -5.72 2.55
CA VAL A 3 -7.47 -4.73 1.71
C VAL A 3 -6.61 -3.47 1.53
N GLY A 4 -5.87 -3.06 2.57
CA GLY A 4 -4.92 -1.95 2.50
C GLY A 4 -3.78 -2.20 1.50
N THR A 5 -3.17 -3.38 1.47
CA THR A 5 -2.11 -3.69 0.50
C THR A 5 -2.61 -3.75 -0.94
N PHE A 6 -3.83 -4.25 -1.16
CA PHE A 6 -4.44 -4.23 -2.48
C PHE A 6 -4.73 -2.81 -2.97
N LEU A 7 -5.33 -1.97 -2.12
CA LEU A 7 -5.56 -0.55 -2.41
C LEU A 7 -4.27 0.21 -2.67
N PHE A 8 -3.21 -0.09 -1.91
CA PHE A 8 -1.89 0.48 -2.13
C PHE A 8 -1.36 0.19 -3.53
N ILE A 9 -1.35 -1.09 -3.94
CA ILE A 9 -0.89 -1.48 -5.29
C ILE A 9 -1.78 -0.85 -6.37
N ALA A 10 -3.10 -0.88 -6.20
CA ALA A 10 -4.04 -0.26 -7.13
C ALA A 10 -3.78 1.24 -7.29
N SER A 11 -3.53 1.96 -6.19
CA SER A 11 -3.22 3.39 -6.23
C SER A 11 -1.97 3.71 -7.04
N LEU A 12 -0.91 2.90 -6.91
CA LEU A 12 0.32 3.05 -7.70
C LEU A 12 0.06 2.80 -9.18
N ILE A 13 -0.73 1.76 -9.52
CA ILE A 13 -1.10 1.45 -10.90
C ILE A 13 -1.87 2.63 -11.51
N VAL A 14 -2.81 3.23 -10.78
CA VAL A 14 -3.58 4.39 -11.26
C VAL A 14 -2.64 5.56 -11.55
N MET A 15 -1.75 5.92 -10.62
CA MET A 15 -0.82 7.04 -10.85
C MET A 15 0.13 6.79 -12.05
N VAL A 16 0.67 5.58 -12.16
CA VAL A 16 1.55 5.18 -13.28
C VAL A 16 0.79 5.20 -14.60
N SER A 17 -0.46 4.74 -14.63
CA SER A 17 -1.30 4.76 -15.84
C SER A 17 -1.53 6.19 -16.32
N GLY A 18 -1.83 7.12 -15.42
CA GLY A 18 -1.93 8.54 -15.75
C GLY A 18 -0.64 9.06 -16.38
N TRP A 19 0.52 8.71 -15.80
CA TRP A 19 1.83 9.13 -16.31
C TRP A 19 2.13 8.57 -17.70
N LEU A 20 1.78 7.31 -17.95
CA LEU A 20 1.90 6.69 -19.27
C LEU A 20 1.03 7.38 -20.31
N ILE A 21 -0.22 7.72 -19.97
CA ILE A 21 -1.11 8.47 -20.87
C ILE A 21 -0.49 9.82 -21.25
N ARG A 22 0.07 10.56 -20.28
CA ARG A 22 0.75 11.84 -20.56
C ARG A 22 1.94 11.68 -21.51
N ASN A 23 2.73 10.62 -21.36
CA ASN A 23 3.88 10.38 -22.22
C ASN A 23 3.47 9.90 -23.62
N TYR A 24 2.43 9.08 -23.72
CA TYR A 24 1.99 8.50 -24.99
C TYR A 24 1.29 9.52 -25.90
N TYR A 25 0.42 10.36 -25.32
CA TYR A 25 -0.35 11.38 -26.07
C TYR A 25 0.34 12.75 -26.13
N GLY A 26 1.56 12.86 -25.59
CA GLY A 26 2.31 14.11 -25.51
C GLY A 26 1.69 15.14 -24.54
N SER A 27 2.33 16.31 -24.46
CA SER A 27 1.93 17.39 -23.54
C SER A 27 0.78 18.23 -24.10
N SER A 28 -0.34 17.60 -24.45
CA SER A 28 -1.59 18.30 -24.72
C SER A 28 -2.25 18.76 -23.41
N ASN A 29 -3.06 19.83 -23.46
CA ASN A 29 -3.86 20.27 -22.31
C ASN A 29 -4.74 19.13 -21.76
N LEU A 30 -5.34 18.34 -22.65
CA LEU A 30 -6.18 17.20 -22.28
C LEU A 30 -5.39 16.13 -21.53
N ALA A 31 -4.23 15.71 -22.05
CA ALA A 31 -3.39 14.69 -21.41
C ALA A 31 -2.86 15.15 -20.04
N THR A 32 -2.60 16.45 -19.89
CA THR A 32 -2.17 17.05 -18.62
C THR A 32 -3.29 17.03 -17.58
N VAL A 33 -4.52 17.36 -17.97
CA VAL A 33 -5.70 17.29 -17.09
C VAL A 33 -6.01 15.85 -16.67
N ILE A 34 -5.93 14.91 -17.62
CA ILE A 34 -6.12 13.48 -17.32
C ILE A 34 -5.04 13.00 -16.33
N TRP A 35 -3.77 13.31 -16.58
CA TRP A 35 -2.68 12.98 -15.67
C TRP A 35 -2.89 13.55 -14.26
N ALA A 36 -3.25 14.83 -14.16
CA ALA A 36 -3.48 15.49 -12.88
C ALA A 36 -4.61 14.82 -12.09
N ASN A 37 -5.70 14.45 -12.75
CA ASN A 37 -6.80 13.72 -12.11
C ASN A 37 -6.36 12.33 -11.63
N PHE A 38 -5.68 11.56 -12.48
CA PHE A 38 -5.17 10.24 -12.10
C PHE A 38 -4.18 10.31 -10.94
N PHE A 39 -3.31 11.32 -10.95
CA PHE A 39 -2.39 11.57 -9.85
C PHE A 39 -3.12 11.93 -8.57
N LEU A 40 -4.11 12.84 -8.62
CA LEU A 40 -4.88 13.27 -7.46
C LEU A 40 -5.66 12.11 -6.82
N TYR A 41 -6.43 11.37 -7.62
CA TYR A 41 -7.22 10.23 -7.12
C TYR A 41 -6.32 9.06 -6.68
N GLY A 42 -5.24 8.80 -7.41
CA GLY A 42 -4.25 7.81 -7.03
C GLY A 42 -3.56 8.16 -5.71
N LEU A 43 -3.14 9.42 -5.53
CA LEU A 43 -2.53 9.90 -4.29
C LEU A 43 -3.51 9.83 -3.11
N LEU A 44 -4.77 10.19 -3.31
CA LEU A 44 -5.79 10.09 -2.27
C LEU A 44 -5.98 8.63 -1.81
N ALA A 45 -6.11 7.71 -2.77
CA ALA A 45 -6.22 6.28 -2.49
C ALA A 45 -4.95 5.74 -1.81
N PHE A 46 -3.77 6.23 -2.20
CA PHE A 46 -2.51 5.88 -1.57
C PHE A 46 -2.50 6.29 -0.09
N VAL A 47 -2.88 7.54 0.23
CA VAL A 47 -2.95 8.03 1.62
C VAL A 47 -3.92 7.18 2.45
N ILE A 48 -5.10 6.87 1.92
CA ILE A 48 -6.08 6.01 2.60
C ILE A 48 -5.50 4.61 2.84
N SER A 49 -4.79 4.05 1.85
CA SER A 49 -4.17 2.74 1.98
C SER A 49 -3.09 2.70 3.07
N VAL A 50 -2.28 3.77 3.19
CA VAL A 50 -1.26 3.89 4.23
C VAL A 50 -1.92 3.91 5.60
N ILE A 51 -3.02 4.66 5.77
CA ILE A 51 -3.78 4.69 7.02
C ILE A 51 -4.32 3.29 7.37
N LEU A 52 -4.92 2.58 6.41
CA LEU A 52 -5.43 1.22 6.63
C LEU A 52 -4.33 0.24 7.02
N VAL A 53 -3.18 0.30 6.35
CA VAL A 53 -2.02 -0.53 6.69
C VAL A 53 -1.53 -0.19 8.09
N PHE A 54 -1.39 1.09 8.43
CA PHE A 54 -0.92 1.58 9.72
C PHE A 54 -1.83 1.17 10.89
N VAL A 55 -3.15 1.30 10.71
CA VAL A 55 -4.13 0.82 11.70
C VAL A 55 -4.05 -0.70 11.83
N GLY A 56 -3.92 -1.42 10.70
CA GLY A 56 -3.74 -2.86 10.69
C GLY A 56 -2.49 -3.32 11.46
N THR A 57 -1.35 -2.63 11.30
CA THR A 57 -0.13 -2.91 12.05
C THR A 57 -0.26 -2.58 13.53
N ILE A 58 -0.90 -1.46 13.90
CA ILE A 58 -1.12 -1.11 15.31
C ILE A 58 -2.00 -2.17 16.00
N LEU A 59 -3.11 -2.56 15.37
CA LEU A 59 -3.99 -3.60 15.91
C LEU A 59 -3.28 -4.94 15.99
N GLY A 60 -2.48 -5.30 14.97
CA GLY A 60 -1.66 -6.50 14.96
C GLY A 60 -0.63 -6.51 16.10
N ALA A 61 0.06 -5.39 16.32
CA ALA A 61 1.04 -5.22 17.40
C ALA A 61 0.39 -5.29 18.78
N ARG A 62 -0.77 -4.64 18.97
CA ARG A 62 -1.52 -4.68 20.24
C ARG A 62 -2.18 -6.04 20.51
N SER A 63 -2.48 -6.83 19.49
CA SER A 63 -3.16 -8.12 19.66
C SER A 63 -2.32 -9.21 20.34
N GLY A 64 -1.04 -8.95 20.66
CA GLY A 64 -0.15 -9.94 21.23
C GLY A 64 0.24 -11.08 20.27
N LYS A 65 -0.50 -11.30 19.18
CA LYS A 65 -0.26 -12.36 18.18
C LYS A 65 1.13 -12.31 17.55
N LEU A 66 1.71 -11.10 17.39
CA LEU A 66 3.08 -10.95 16.92
C LEU A 66 4.11 -11.33 17.99
N GLN A 67 3.86 -10.99 19.26
CA GLN A 67 4.69 -11.43 20.39
C GLN A 67 4.56 -12.94 20.62
N GLU A 68 3.37 -13.50 20.51
CA GLU A 68 3.08 -14.92 20.72
C GLU A 68 3.70 -15.78 19.60
N ARG A 69 3.63 -15.32 18.34
CA ARG A 69 4.37 -15.95 17.22
C ARG A 69 5.88 -15.82 17.38
N ALA A 70 6.39 -14.65 17.79
CA ALA A 70 7.83 -14.48 18.04
C ALA A 70 8.31 -15.37 19.20
N GLY A 71 7.51 -15.48 20.26
CA GLY A 71 7.75 -16.37 21.40
C GLY A 71 7.78 -17.83 20.99
N ASN A 72 6.83 -18.29 20.18
CA ASN A 72 6.82 -19.65 19.64
C ASN A 72 8.02 -19.94 18.72
N ILE A 73 8.46 -19.00 17.90
CA ILE A 73 9.66 -19.16 17.08
C ILE A 73 10.92 -19.24 17.95
N TRP A 74 10.97 -18.48 19.05
CA TRP A 74 12.10 -18.50 19.97
C TRP A 74 12.14 -19.78 20.83
N ASN A 75 10.98 -20.25 21.30
CA ASN A 75 10.87 -21.47 22.12
C ASN A 75 11.04 -22.76 21.31
N ASN A 76 10.70 -22.76 20.01
CA ASN A 76 10.87 -23.94 19.15
C ASN A 76 12.28 -24.02 18.52
N ARG A 77 13.29 -23.31 19.05
CA ARG A 77 14.67 -23.50 18.60
C ARG A 77 15.20 -24.86 19.09
N PRO A 78 15.69 -25.73 18.18
CA PRO A 78 16.26 -27.03 18.54
C PRO A 78 17.60 -26.79 19.24
N GLY A 79 17.60 -26.79 20.57
CA GLY A 79 18.81 -26.52 21.35
C GLY A 79 18.59 -26.17 22.82
N LYS A 80 17.35 -25.97 23.28
CA LYS A 80 17.03 -25.94 24.73
C LYS A 80 16.45 -27.28 25.18
N ARG A 81 17.34 -28.23 25.47
CA ARG A 81 17.14 -29.27 26.49
C ARG A 81 18.31 -29.16 27.46
#